data_AF-A0A1G7MU33-F1
#
_entry.id   AF-A0A1G7MU33-F1
#
_cell.length_a   1.000
_cell.length_b   1.000
_cell.length_c   1.000
_cell.angle_alpha   90.00
_cell.angle_beta   90.00
_cell.angle_gamma   90.00
#
_symmetry.space_group_name_H-M   'P 1'
#
loop_
_entity.id
_entity.type
_entity.pdbx_description
1 polymer ?
#
loop_
_entity_poly.entity_id
_entity_poly.type
_entity_poly.pdbx_seq_one_letter_code
_entity_poly.pdbx_strand_id
1 'polypeptide(L)'
;MKEVKPAAYLRRETTLCSLLSRLGVCLVLAGWTMAAQAQIYSWQDETGQWHFADHSPEGGGGEQRNLDELSDINSMRPPGDSPYRALSSPQSSRSGSSVQRNAGGANPRCDRLEQRLESIQQQLRAGYEEPRGNRLRAARRELTAVYRRECRN
;
A
#
# COMPACT_ATOMS: atom_id res chain seq x y z
N MET A 1 23.34 -23.39 -71.98
CA MET A 1 22.93 -24.06 -70.74
C MET A 1 22.68 -22.99 -69.69
N LYS A 2 21.45 -22.87 -69.18
CA LYS A 2 21.11 -21.91 -68.12
C LYS A 2 21.20 -22.64 -66.78
N GLU A 3 22.09 -22.20 -65.91
CA GLU A 3 22.12 -22.69 -64.52
C GLU A 3 20.85 -22.25 -63.80
N VAL A 4 20.06 -23.22 -63.34
CA VAL A 4 18.95 -22.99 -62.42
C VAL A 4 19.48 -23.23 -61.01
N LYS A 5 19.64 -22.14 -60.24
CA LYS A 5 19.99 -22.24 -58.81
C LYS A 5 18.77 -22.69 -57.99
N PRO A 6 18.92 -23.65 -57.06
CA PRO A 6 17.79 -24.23 -56.34
C PRO A 6 17.19 -23.26 -55.30
N ALA A 7 15.86 -23.26 -55.21
CA ALA A 7 15.02 -22.40 -54.36
C ALA A 7 15.28 -22.51 -52.83
N ALA A 8 16.18 -23.37 -52.39
CA ALA A 8 16.52 -23.57 -50.97
C ALA A 8 17.34 -22.41 -50.38
N TYR A 9 18.01 -21.60 -51.20
CA TYR A 9 18.81 -20.47 -50.72
C TYR A 9 17.98 -19.25 -50.28
N LEU A 10 16.84 -19.01 -50.94
CA LEU A 10 16.00 -17.83 -50.65
C LEU A 10 15.24 -17.91 -49.32
N ARG A 11 15.07 -19.11 -48.75
CA ARG A 11 14.30 -19.31 -47.51
C ARG A 11 15.12 -19.10 -46.23
N ARG A 12 16.45 -19.10 -46.33
CA ARG A 12 17.36 -18.99 -45.17
C ARG A 12 17.78 -17.54 -44.88
N GLU A 13 17.73 -16.68 -45.89
CA GLU A 13 18.06 -15.26 -45.76
C GLU A 13 16.92 -14.45 -45.10
N THR A 14 15.66 -14.86 -45.28
CA THR A 14 14.48 -14.17 -44.72
C THR A 14 14.31 -14.38 -43.21
N THR A 15 14.75 -15.51 -42.66
CA THR A 15 14.72 -15.79 -41.22
C THR A 15 15.83 -15.07 -40.46
N LEU A 16 17.01 -14.90 -41.06
CA LEU A 16 18.11 -14.16 -40.46
C LEU A 16 17.82 -12.65 -40.40
N CYS A 17 17.26 -12.08 -41.47
CA CYS A 17 16.87 -10.67 -41.49
C CYS A 17 15.76 -10.34 -40.47
N SER A 18 14.79 -11.24 -40.28
CA SER A 18 13.73 -11.06 -39.28
C SER A 18 14.19 -11.25 -37.83
N LEU A 19 15.16 -12.12 -37.57
CA LEU A 19 15.78 -12.28 -36.24
C LEU A 19 16.66 -11.07 -35.88
N LEU A 20 17.43 -10.55 -36.83
CA LEU A 20 18.25 -9.34 -36.64
C LEU A 20 17.38 -8.09 -36.41
N SER A 21 16.25 -7.99 -37.12
CA SER A 21 15.26 -6.92 -36.92
C SER A 21 14.62 -6.99 -35.52
N ARG A 22 14.26 -8.19 -35.03
CA ARG A 22 13.71 -8.36 -33.67
C ARG A 22 14.73 -8.05 -32.58
N LEU A 23 15.98 -8.45 -32.74
CA LEU A 23 17.07 -8.08 -31.81
C LEU A 23 17.32 -6.57 -31.79
N GLY A 24 17.30 -5.92 -32.94
CA GLY A 24 17.42 -4.46 -33.05
C GLY A 24 16.28 -3.73 -32.34
N VAL A 25 15.03 -4.15 -32.55
CA VAL A 25 13.86 -3.58 -31.86
C VAL A 25 13.96 -3.78 -30.34
N CYS A 26 14.36 -4.97 -29.88
CA CYS A 26 14.56 -5.22 -28.44
C CYS A 26 15.66 -4.34 -27.84
N LEU A 27 16.77 -4.11 -28.55
CA LEU A 27 17.85 -3.24 -28.09
C LEU A 27 17.43 -1.77 -28.04
N VAL A 28 16.64 -1.30 -29.02
CA VAL A 28 16.07 0.05 -29.00
C VAL A 28 15.09 0.22 -27.84
N LEU A 29 14.22 -0.76 -27.59
CA LEU A 29 13.28 -0.73 -26.47
C LEU A 29 13.97 -0.79 -25.10
N ALA A 30 15.06 -1.57 -24.98
CA ALA A 30 15.84 -1.66 -23.75
C ALA A 30 16.66 -0.38 -23.45
N GLY A 31 17.08 0.37 -24.47
CA GLY A 31 17.81 1.63 -24.28
C GLY A 31 16.96 2.76 -23.68
N TRP A 32 15.64 2.73 -23.86
CA TRP A 32 14.73 3.80 -23.41
C TRP A 32 14.38 3.73 -21.91
N THR A 33 14.67 2.63 -21.23
CA THR A 33 14.31 2.46 -19.81
C THR A 33 15.30 3.08 -18.83
N MET A 34 16.46 3.58 -19.30
CA MET A 34 17.53 4.09 -18.42
C MET A 34 17.42 5.57 -18.04
N ALA A 35 16.43 6.32 -18.53
CA ALA A 35 16.38 7.79 -18.34
C ALA A 35 15.54 8.28 -17.15
N ALA A 36 15.00 7.40 -16.30
CA ALA A 36 14.14 7.79 -15.19
C ALA A 36 14.85 7.61 -13.84
N GLN A 37 15.81 8.47 -13.53
CA GLN A 37 16.32 8.60 -12.16
C GLN A 37 15.54 9.71 -11.46
N ALA A 38 14.72 9.35 -10.48
CA ALA A 38 14.00 10.33 -9.66
C ALA A 38 15.01 11.04 -8.73
N GLN A 39 15.22 12.34 -8.96
CA GLN A 39 16.13 13.17 -8.19
C GLN A 39 15.30 14.12 -7.34
N ILE A 40 15.56 14.15 -6.04
CA ILE A 40 14.81 14.99 -5.10
C ILE A 40 15.67 16.19 -4.74
N TYR A 41 15.11 17.39 -4.88
CA TYR A 41 15.73 18.65 -4.48
C TYR A 41 15.13 19.11 -3.15
N SER A 42 15.99 19.65 -2.28
CA SER A 42 15.56 20.29 -1.03
C SER A 42 16.14 21.69 -0.89
N TRP A 43 15.35 22.62 -0.38
CA TRP A 43 15.79 23.97 -0.02
C TRP A 43 14.98 24.51 1.15
N GLN A 44 15.52 25.54 1.79
CA GLN A 44 14.84 26.29 2.84
C GLN A 44 14.47 27.67 2.29
N ASP A 45 13.22 28.09 2.47
CA ASP A 45 12.78 29.42 2.06
C ASP A 45 13.17 30.51 3.07
N GLU A 46 12.87 31.77 2.73
CA GLU A 46 13.16 32.95 3.55
C GLU A 46 12.47 32.91 4.92
N THR A 47 11.40 32.13 5.06
CA THR A 47 10.66 31.95 6.32
C THR A 47 11.21 30.82 7.17
N GLY A 48 12.21 30.09 6.69
CA GLY A 48 12.80 28.94 7.35
C GLY A 48 12.05 27.62 7.11
N GLN A 49 11.08 27.59 6.20
CA GLN A 49 10.34 26.37 5.87
C GLN A 49 11.10 25.52 4.85
N TRP A 50 11.17 24.21 5.11
CA TRP A 50 11.78 23.24 4.21
C TRP A 50 10.80 22.81 3.10
N HIS A 51 11.30 22.81 1.87
CA HIS A 51 10.58 22.36 0.68
C HIS A 51 11.32 21.19 0.02
N PHE A 52 10.55 20.29 -0.60
CA PHE A 52 11.05 19.13 -1.33
C PHE A 52 10.30 19.02 -2.66
N ALA A 53 11.03 18.87 -3.77
CA ALA A 53 10.45 18.74 -5.10
C ALA A 53 11.32 17.90 -6.04
N ASP A 54 10.71 17.37 -7.10
CA ASP A 54 11.41 16.62 -8.15
C ASP A 54 12.19 17.54 -9.12
N HIS A 55 12.08 18.85 -8.95
CA HIS A 55 12.78 19.86 -9.74
C HIS A 55 13.40 20.93 -8.85
N SER A 56 14.47 21.55 -9.34
CA SER A 56 15.17 22.64 -8.66
C SER A 56 14.29 23.90 -8.59
N PRO A 57 14.34 24.68 -7.51
CA PRO A 57 13.58 25.93 -7.39
C PRO A 57 13.97 26.96 -8.46
N GLU A 58 13.00 27.78 -8.86
CA GLU A 58 13.24 28.91 -9.77
C GLU A 58 14.20 29.91 -9.11
N GLY A 59 15.39 30.08 -9.70
CA GLY A 59 16.48 30.90 -9.14
C GLY A 59 17.69 30.10 -8.66
N GLY A 60 17.62 28.77 -8.66
CA GLY A 60 18.71 27.91 -8.19
C GLY A 60 18.85 27.90 -6.67
N GLY A 61 19.72 27.03 -6.15
CA GLY A 61 19.95 26.89 -4.70
C GLY A 61 19.27 25.69 -4.04
N GLY A 62 18.55 24.86 -4.81
CA GLY A 62 18.13 23.54 -4.35
C GLY A 62 19.32 22.58 -4.27
N GLU A 63 19.53 21.97 -3.11
CA GLU A 63 20.50 20.89 -2.93
C GLU A 63 19.88 19.59 -3.43
N GLN A 64 20.60 18.88 -4.30
CA GLN A 64 20.18 17.56 -4.77
C GLN A 64 20.47 16.52 -3.68
N ARG A 65 19.45 15.78 -3.27
CA ARG A 65 19.56 14.71 -2.27
C ARG A 65 19.50 13.36 -2.95
N ASN A 66 20.47 12.50 -2.63
CA ASN A 66 20.40 11.09 -3.00
C ASN A 66 19.46 10.37 -2.00
N LEU A 67 18.53 9.56 -2.50
CA LEU A 67 17.60 8.78 -1.67
C LEU A 67 18.33 7.86 -0.68
N ASP A 68 19.52 7.36 -1.06
CA ASP A 68 20.34 6.50 -0.20
C ASP A 68 20.99 7.26 0.99
N GLU A 69 21.04 8.60 0.93
CA GLU A 69 21.63 9.45 1.96
C GLU A 69 20.57 10.00 2.95
N LEU A 70 19.28 9.84 2.61
CA LEU A 70 18.21 10.27 3.49
C LEU A 70 18.12 9.33 4.70
N SER A 71 18.25 9.91 5.90
CA SER A 71 18.06 9.16 7.16
C SER A 71 16.64 8.61 7.23
N ASP A 72 16.50 7.35 7.63
CA ASP A 72 15.20 6.72 7.78
C ASP A 72 14.41 7.44 8.88
N ILE A 73 13.41 8.21 8.46
CA ILE A 73 12.65 9.14 9.33
C ILE A 73 11.90 8.35 10.43
N ASN A 74 11.73 7.04 10.25
CA ASN A 74 11.01 6.15 11.17
C ASN A 74 11.89 5.01 11.71
N SER A 75 13.15 5.27 12.06
CA SER A 75 13.94 4.27 12.78
C SER A 75 13.50 4.21 14.25
N MET A 76 12.57 3.31 14.59
CA MET A 76 12.37 2.92 15.98
C MET A 76 13.45 1.93 16.40
N ARG A 77 14.07 2.15 17.56
CA ARG A 77 14.96 1.16 18.16
C ARG A 77 14.15 -0.13 18.36
N PRO A 78 14.62 -1.29 17.88
CA PRO A 78 13.92 -2.55 18.15
C PRO A 78 13.80 -2.70 19.67
N PRO A 79 12.62 -3.13 20.19
CA PRO A 79 12.48 -3.39 21.60
C PRO A 79 13.56 -4.40 22.01
N GLY A 80 14.32 -4.09 23.07
CA GLY A 80 15.32 -5.01 23.60
C GLY A 80 14.67 -6.31 24.08
N ASP A 81 15.50 -7.30 24.44
CA ASP A 81 15.01 -8.57 24.99
C ASP A 81 14.04 -8.29 26.14
N SER A 82 12.79 -8.72 25.96
CA SER A 82 11.75 -8.52 26.96
C SER A 82 12.15 -9.27 28.24
N PRO A 83 12.20 -8.60 29.41
CA PRO A 83 12.43 -9.29 30.68
C PRO A 83 11.26 -10.20 31.08
N TYR A 84 10.15 -10.14 30.33
CA TYR A 84 8.98 -10.97 30.56
C TYR A 84 9.12 -12.31 29.84
N ARG A 85 8.99 -13.40 30.62
CA ARG A 85 8.78 -14.75 30.10
C ARG A 85 7.58 -14.73 29.15
N ALA A 86 7.76 -15.18 27.91
CA ALA A 86 6.66 -15.36 26.97
C ALA A 86 5.59 -16.22 27.66
N LEU A 87 4.44 -15.61 27.96
CA LEU A 87 3.27 -16.35 28.41
C LEU A 87 2.97 -17.35 27.29
N SER A 88 2.86 -18.62 27.66
CA SER A 88 2.44 -19.67 26.73
C SER A 88 1.23 -19.16 25.96
N SER A 89 1.32 -19.16 24.64
CA SER A 89 0.25 -18.70 23.75
C SER A 89 -1.07 -19.25 24.29
N PRO A 90 -2.07 -18.40 24.58
CA PRO A 90 -3.33 -18.90 25.08
C PRO A 90 -3.86 -19.84 24.01
N GLN A 91 -3.81 -21.14 24.32
CA GLN A 91 -4.49 -22.17 23.56
C GLN A 91 -5.89 -21.64 23.34
N SER A 92 -6.32 -21.57 22.07
CA SER A 92 -7.53 -20.88 21.64
C SER A 92 -8.76 -21.44 22.34
N SER A 93 -8.99 -21.02 23.59
CA SER A 93 -10.29 -21.09 24.18
C SER A 93 -11.06 -20.03 23.43
N ARG A 94 -12.06 -20.47 22.67
CA ARG A 94 -13.14 -19.64 22.17
C ARG A 94 -13.85 -19.04 23.37
N SER A 95 -13.21 -18.10 24.05
CA SER A 95 -13.81 -17.33 25.11
C SER A 95 -14.36 -16.09 24.43
N GLY A 96 -15.65 -16.16 24.09
CA GLY A 96 -16.40 -15.04 23.58
C GLY A 96 -16.14 -13.84 24.48
N SER A 97 -15.76 -12.73 23.86
CA SER A 97 -15.51 -11.46 24.52
C SER A 97 -16.67 -11.16 25.47
N SER A 98 -16.49 -11.40 26.76
CA SER A 98 -17.36 -10.87 27.78
C SER A 98 -16.99 -9.40 27.90
N VAL A 99 -17.51 -8.60 26.97
CA VAL A 99 -17.71 -7.18 27.20
C VAL A 99 -18.43 -7.10 28.54
N GLN A 100 -17.78 -6.46 29.51
CA GLN A 100 -18.29 -6.22 30.84
C GLN A 100 -19.68 -5.57 30.69
N ARG A 101 -20.72 -6.40 30.76
CA ARG A 101 -22.11 -5.96 30.73
C ARG A 101 -22.29 -5.14 31.98
N ASN A 102 -22.27 -3.81 31.84
CA ASN A 102 -22.75 -2.93 32.89
C ASN A 102 -24.20 -3.33 33.14
N ALA A 103 -24.40 -4.10 34.21
CA ALA A 103 -25.68 -4.62 34.65
C ALA A 103 -26.51 -3.50 35.31
N GLY A 104 -26.72 -2.41 34.56
CA GLY A 104 -27.67 -1.35 34.88
C GLY A 104 -28.84 -1.47 33.93
N GLY A 105 -29.84 -2.29 34.28
CA GLY A 105 -31.12 -2.43 33.59
C GLY A 105 -31.02 -2.74 32.08
N ALA A 106 -31.09 -4.02 31.70
CA ALA A 106 -31.03 -4.46 30.32
C ALA A 106 -32.08 -3.74 29.44
N ASN A 107 -31.67 -2.69 28.74
CA ASN A 107 -32.48 -2.04 27.75
C ASN A 107 -32.35 -2.85 26.45
N PRO A 108 -33.39 -3.58 26.02
CA PRO A 108 -33.31 -4.46 24.85
C PRO A 108 -33.05 -3.70 23.55
N ARG A 109 -33.19 -2.37 23.55
CA ARG A 109 -32.78 -1.51 22.43
C ARG A 109 -31.26 -1.35 22.37
N CYS A 110 -30.62 -1.18 23.52
CA CYS A 110 -29.17 -1.03 23.63
C CYS A 110 -28.44 -2.32 23.23
N ASP A 111 -28.94 -3.47 23.69
CA ASP A 111 -28.40 -4.77 23.31
C ASP A 111 -28.46 -5.00 21.79
N ARG A 112 -29.58 -4.61 21.15
CA ARG A 112 -29.74 -4.72 19.70
C ARG A 112 -28.76 -3.81 18.94
N LEU A 113 -28.55 -2.58 19.42
CA LEU A 113 -27.58 -1.66 18.83
C LEU A 113 -26.15 -2.20 18.97
N GLU A 114 -25.80 -2.75 20.12
CA GLU A 114 -24.49 -3.35 20.38
C GLU A 114 -24.24 -4.57 19.48
N GLN A 115 -25.22 -5.48 19.37
CA GLN A 115 -25.14 -6.63 18.45
C GLN A 115 -24.93 -6.20 16.99
N ARG A 116 -25.62 -5.14 16.56
CA ARG A 116 -25.47 -4.62 15.19
C ARG A 116 -24.10 -3.99 14.96
N LEU A 117 -23.56 -3.28 15.96
CA LEU A 117 -22.19 -2.75 15.93
C LEU A 117 -21.16 -3.87 15.81
N GLU A 118 -21.30 -4.95 16.60
CA GLU A 118 -20.37 -6.07 16.53
C GLU A 118 -20.45 -6.80 15.18
N SER A 119 -21.65 -6.99 14.62
CA SER A 119 -21.80 -7.57 13.28
C SER A 119 -21.08 -6.76 12.20
N ILE A 120 -21.19 -5.43 12.24
CA ILE A 120 -20.47 -4.55 11.30
C ILE A 120 -18.96 -4.66 11.53
N GLN A 121 -18.53 -4.68 12.78
CA GLN A 121 -17.11 -4.79 13.12
C GLN A 121 -16.51 -6.13 12.67
N GLN A 122 -17.26 -7.23 12.78
CA GLN A 122 -16.87 -8.53 12.23
C GLN A 122 -16.73 -8.51 10.72
N GLN A 123 -17.68 -7.91 10.00
CA GLN A 123 -17.58 -7.73 8.55
C GLN A 123 -16.37 -6.87 8.16
N LEU A 124 -16.04 -5.86 8.95
CA LEU A 124 -14.84 -5.06 8.72
C LEU A 124 -13.55 -5.87 8.94
N ARG A 125 -13.52 -6.76 9.94
CA ARG A 125 -12.35 -7.62 10.23
C ARG A 125 -12.20 -8.77 9.23
N ALA A 126 -13.30 -9.23 8.64
CA ALA A 126 -13.29 -10.31 7.64
C ALA A 126 -12.68 -9.88 6.30
N GLY A 127 -12.44 -8.59 6.09
CA GLY A 127 -12.05 -8.03 4.80
C GLY A 127 -13.25 -7.76 3.90
N TYR A 128 -13.06 -6.86 2.95
CA TYR A 128 -14.08 -6.41 2.01
C TYR A 128 -13.41 -5.67 0.84
N GLU A 129 -14.09 -5.66 -0.30
CA GLU A 129 -13.75 -4.80 -1.42
C GLU A 129 -14.48 -3.46 -1.32
N GLU A 130 -13.88 -2.38 -1.79
CA GLU A 130 -14.57 -1.11 -1.92
C GLU A 130 -15.61 -1.16 -3.06
N PRO A 131 -16.76 -0.47 -2.95
CA PRO A 131 -17.13 0.58 -1.98
C PRO A 131 -17.83 0.06 -0.71
N ARG A 132 -17.88 -1.26 -0.49
CA ARG A 132 -18.60 -1.85 0.64
C ARG A 132 -17.97 -1.43 1.98
N GLY A 133 -16.65 -1.31 2.03
CA GLY A 133 -15.91 -0.83 3.19
C GLY A 133 -16.36 0.52 3.68
N ASN A 134 -16.43 1.48 2.78
CA ASN A 134 -16.90 2.83 3.07
C ASN A 134 -18.32 2.85 3.65
N ARG A 135 -19.22 2.01 3.11
CA ARG A 135 -20.59 1.86 3.64
C ARG A 135 -20.59 1.28 5.05
N LEU A 136 -19.81 0.23 5.32
CA LEU A 136 -19.70 -0.37 6.65
C LEU A 136 -19.14 0.62 7.69
N ARG A 137 -18.09 1.38 7.34
CA ARG A 137 -17.52 2.41 8.22
C ARG A 137 -18.53 3.53 8.50
N ALA A 138 -19.31 3.95 7.49
CA ALA A 138 -20.38 4.93 7.67
C ALA A 138 -21.47 4.42 8.61
N ALA A 139 -21.99 3.21 8.36
CA ALA A 139 -23.00 2.57 9.21
C ALA A 139 -22.52 2.40 10.66
N ARG A 140 -21.25 2.02 10.86
CA ARG A 140 -20.65 1.92 12.21
C ARG A 140 -20.68 3.27 12.93
N ARG A 141 -20.29 4.36 12.27
CA ARG A 141 -20.29 5.71 12.85
C ARG A 141 -21.69 6.14 13.29
N GLU A 142 -22.67 5.94 12.41
CA GLU A 142 -24.08 6.27 12.69
C GLU A 142 -24.62 5.48 13.89
N LEU A 143 -24.46 4.15 13.88
CA LEU A 143 -24.92 3.30 14.98
C LEU A 143 -24.20 3.60 16.30
N THR A 144 -22.91 3.93 16.26
CA THR A 144 -22.16 4.32 17.46
C THR A 144 -22.72 5.63 18.04
N ALA A 145 -23.05 6.60 17.19
CA ALA A 145 -23.66 7.86 17.63
C ALA A 145 -25.04 7.64 18.25
N VAL A 146 -25.88 6.79 17.64
CA VAL A 146 -27.17 6.39 18.21
C VAL A 146 -26.99 5.69 19.56
N TYR A 147 -26.13 4.69 19.63
CA TYR A 147 -25.84 3.95 20.87
C TYR A 147 -25.38 4.87 22.00
N ARG A 148 -24.45 5.80 21.73
CA ARG A 148 -23.99 6.76 22.75
C ARG A 148 -25.15 7.62 23.28
N ARG A 149 -25.99 8.16 22.41
CA ARG A 149 -27.13 9.01 22.81
C ARG A 149 -28.18 8.27 23.63
N GLU A 150 -28.43 7.01 23.31
CA GLU A 150 -29.55 6.26 23.88
C GLU A 150 -29.17 5.38 25.07
N CYS A 151 -27.91 4.95 25.15
CA CYS A 151 -27.48 3.86 26.03
C CYS A 151 -26.31 4.23 26.95
N ARG A 152 -25.62 5.34 26.71
CA ARG A 152 -24.42 5.74 27.46
C ARG A 152 -24.45 7.23 27.79
N ASN A 153 -25.59 7.69 28.31
CA ASN A 153 -25.70 8.96 29.04
C ASN A 153 -25.24 8.76 30.47
#